data_AF-A0AAU7JSA3-F1
#
_entry.id   AF-A0AAU7JSA3-F1
#
_cell.length_a   1.000
_cell.length_b   1.000
_cell.length_c   1.000
_cell.angle_alpha   90.00
_cell.angle_beta   90.00
_cell.angle_gamma   90.00
#
_symmetry.space_group_name_H-M   'P 1'
#
loop_
_entity.id
_entity.type
_entity.pdbx_description
1 polymer ?
#
loop_
_entity_poly.entity_id
_entity_poly.type
_entity_poly.pdbx_seq_one_letter_code
_entity_poly.pdbx_strand_id
1 'polypeptide(L)'
;MRPLHHCAAAVALVAGVTLSACGVSSPVAGAAATTAPTSAQAQASATSAKGQEPPTTQAPIPPGTYRVRITAQELVDVGAFDGQSAGTWTLTLGQGRYQLHCARVEKDSEQCGNSADLGANSGMVVEVGTTAGDASTLWLVYDQASTFAVNHCDRCNPTNRQLPPYRLDWSLEGNDLVLKNVWSASGYNKDLPELNNYSLKPWKKIG
;
A
#
# COMPACT_ATOMS: atom_id res chain seq x y z
N MET A 1 -45.31 -10.79 -32.67
CA MET A 1 -46.45 -9.92 -33.05
C MET A 1 -46.95 -9.22 -31.78
N ARG A 2 -47.33 -7.94 -31.91
CA ARG A 2 -47.78 -6.95 -30.89
C ARG A 2 -48.90 -7.46 -29.93
N PRO A 3 -49.23 -6.81 -28.78
CA PRO A 3 -49.12 -5.36 -28.54
C PRO A 3 -48.60 -4.85 -27.16
N LEU A 4 -48.18 -3.59 -27.23
CA LEU A 4 -47.86 -2.65 -26.15
C LEU A 4 -49.13 -2.17 -25.43
N HIS A 5 -49.05 -1.95 -24.11
CA HIS A 5 -50.01 -1.14 -23.36
C HIS A 5 -49.31 0.09 -22.76
N HIS A 6 -49.94 1.24 -22.98
CA HIS A 6 -49.61 2.56 -22.47
C HIS A 6 -50.09 2.72 -21.02
N CYS A 7 -49.45 3.62 -20.25
CA CYS A 7 -50.17 4.59 -19.42
C CYS A 7 -49.31 5.82 -19.11
N ALA A 8 -49.96 6.99 -19.20
CA ALA A 8 -49.45 8.37 -19.17
C ALA A 8 -49.18 8.86 -17.73
N ALA A 9 -48.14 9.68 -17.49
CA ALA A 9 -48.08 11.15 -17.47
C ALA A 9 -48.61 11.84 -16.18
N ALA A 10 -47.78 12.69 -15.59
CA ALA A 10 -48.21 13.89 -14.87
C ALA A 10 -47.13 14.98 -14.98
N VAL A 11 -47.54 16.11 -15.54
CA VAL A 11 -46.81 17.37 -15.67
C VAL A 11 -47.17 18.25 -14.47
N ALA A 12 -46.20 18.99 -13.93
CA ALA A 12 -46.49 20.21 -13.17
C ALA A 12 -45.42 21.27 -13.50
N LEU A 13 -45.87 22.30 -14.22
CA LEU A 13 -45.25 23.59 -14.46
C LEU A 13 -45.65 24.54 -13.33
N VAL A 14 -44.70 25.28 -12.74
CA VAL A 14 -44.99 26.61 -12.17
C VAL A 14 -43.85 27.55 -12.54
N ALA A 15 -44.24 28.70 -13.07
CA ALA A 15 -43.41 29.76 -13.60
C ALA A 15 -43.42 31.00 -12.68
N GLY A 16 -42.38 31.84 -12.84
CA GLY A 16 -42.44 33.29 -12.63
C GLY A 16 -41.94 33.81 -11.27
N VAL A 17 -41.36 35.01 -11.12
CA VAL A 17 -40.97 36.13 -11.99
C VAL A 17 -39.89 36.96 -11.23
N THR A 18 -39.09 37.69 -12.02
CA THR A 18 -37.97 38.63 -11.77
C THR A 18 -38.16 39.80 -10.80
N LEU A 19 -37.05 40.41 -10.32
CA LEU A 19 -36.75 41.85 -10.48
C LEU A 19 -35.31 42.25 -10.09
N SER A 20 -34.75 43.16 -10.90
CA SER A 20 -33.43 43.80 -10.82
C SER A 20 -33.31 44.86 -9.73
N ALA A 21 -32.08 45.10 -9.24
CA ALA A 21 -31.64 46.42 -8.77
C ALA A 21 -30.12 46.61 -8.98
N CYS A 22 -29.74 47.73 -9.59
CA CYS A 22 -28.38 48.22 -9.70
C CYS A 22 -27.89 48.81 -8.37
N GLY A 23 -26.62 48.59 -8.03
CA GLY A 23 -25.93 49.27 -6.94
C GLY A 23 -24.42 49.26 -7.17
N VAL A 24 -23.87 50.42 -7.56
CA VAL A 24 -22.44 50.70 -7.68
C VAL A 24 -21.82 50.95 -6.31
N SER A 25 -20.68 50.34 -6.02
CA SER A 25 -19.61 50.84 -5.12
C SER A 25 -18.36 49.96 -5.24
N SER A 26 -17.22 50.57 -5.61
CA SER A 26 -15.85 50.06 -5.45
C SER A 26 -15.14 50.91 -4.39
N PRO A 27 -13.91 50.62 -3.93
CA PRO A 27 -13.22 49.33 -3.69
C PRO A 27 -12.72 49.21 -2.22
N VAL A 28 -12.43 47.99 -1.74
CA VAL A 28 -11.49 47.81 -0.62
C VAL A 28 -10.54 46.67 -0.97
N ALA A 29 -9.26 47.03 -1.05
CA ALA A 29 -8.15 46.11 -1.13
C ALA A 29 -8.00 45.35 0.20
N GLY A 30 -7.78 44.04 0.13
CA GLY A 30 -7.50 43.24 1.32
C GLY A 30 -7.48 41.74 1.05
N ALA A 31 -6.29 41.24 0.73
CA ALA A 31 -5.76 39.92 1.07
C ALA A 31 -6.70 38.69 1.08
N ALA A 32 -6.50 37.79 0.12
CA ALA A 32 -5.88 36.49 0.35
C ALA A 32 -6.01 35.65 -0.93
N ALA A 33 -4.89 35.42 -1.60
CA ALA A 33 -4.81 34.44 -2.66
C ALA A 33 -5.07 33.05 -2.06
N THR A 34 -6.20 32.44 -2.40
CA THR A 34 -6.44 31.02 -2.16
C THR A 34 -5.59 30.23 -3.15
N THR A 35 -4.32 30.00 -2.82
CA THR A 35 -3.52 28.99 -3.50
C THR A 35 -3.97 27.62 -3.03
N ALA A 36 -4.70 26.90 -3.90
CA ALA A 36 -4.86 25.46 -3.78
C ALA A 36 -3.48 24.79 -3.80
N PRO A 37 -3.21 23.74 -3.00
CA PRO A 37 -1.97 23.01 -3.12
C PRO A 37 -2.01 22.20 -4.42
N THR A 38 -1.29 22.67 -5.43
CA THR A 38 -0.94 21.86 -6.60
C THR A 38 -0.10 20.69 -6.11
N SER A 39 -0.68 19.50 -6.06
CA SER A 39 0.05 18.23 -5.92
C SER A 39 0.96 18.08 -7.13
N ALA A 40 2.19 18.56 -7.03
CA ALA A 40 3.25 18.27 -7.98
C ALA A 40 3.64 16.80 -7.80
N GLN A 41 3.02 15.91 -8.58
CA GLN A 41 3.56 14.58 -8.84
C GLN A 41 4.87 14.76 -9.61
N ALA A 42 5.98 14.77 -8.88
CA ALA A 42 7.29 14.59 -9.49
C ALA A 42 7.34 13.17 -10.07
N GLN A 43 7.19 13.06 -11.39
CA GLN A 43 7.55 11.85 -12.13
C GLN A 43 9.07 11.71 -12.09
N ALA A 44 9.57 10.99 -11.09
CA ALA A 44 10.95 10.51 -11.11
C ALA A 44 11.00 9.26 -12.00
N SER A 45 11.72 9.37 -13.12
CA SER A 45 11.95 8.27 -14.06
C SER A 45 12.66 7.11 -13.35
N ALA A 46 11.97 5.97 -13.27
CA ALA A 46 12.51 4.72 -12.76
C ALA A 46 13.68 4.23 -13.64
N THR A 47 14.90 4.60 -13.26
CA THR A 47 16.11 4.01 -13.85
C THR A 47 16.37 2.67 -13.17
N SER A 48 16.56 1.62 -13.99
CA SER A 48 16.64 0.22 -13.58
C SER A 48 17.80 -0.08 -12.62
N ALA A 49 17.47 -0.67 -11.47
CA ALA A 49 18.41 -1.11 -10.45
C ALA A 49 18.92 -2.53 -10.73
N LYS A 50 20.20 -2.67 -11.09
CA LYS A 50 20.99 -3.86 -10.75
C LYS A 50 22.11 -3.39 -9.83
N GLY A 51 22.09 -3.81 -8.57
CA GLY A 51 23.15 -3.50 -7.59
C GLY A 51 23.05 -2.13 -6.91
N GLN A 52 21.87 -1.52 -6.81
CA GLN A 52 21.70 -0.26 -6.07
C GLN A 52 21.55 -0.53 -4.57
N GLU A 53 22.33 0.21 -3.78
CA GLU A 53 22.17 0.36 -2.34
C GLU A 53 20.94 1.23 -2.04
N PRO A 54 20.21 1.00 -0.93
CA PRO A 54 19.13 1.89 -0.52
C PRO A 54 19.66 3.33 -0.37
N PRO A 55 18.91 4.35 -0.82
CA PRO A 55 19.28 5.73 -0.56
C PRO A 55 19.23 6.03 0.94
N THR A 56 19.91 7.09 1.38
CA THR A 56 19.83 7.55 2.78
C THR A 56 18.61 8.42 3.04
N THR A 57 17.93 8.88 2.00
CA THR A 57 16.71 9.68 2.09
C THR A 57 15.54 8.83 2.54
N GLN A 58 14.76 9.33 3.50
CA GLN A 58 13.54 8.68 3.93
C GLN A 58 12.43 8.84 2.88
N ALA A 59 11.76 7.75 2.53
CA ALA A 59 10.59 7.82 1.64
C ALA A 59 9.49 8.68 2.29
N PRO A 60 8.88 9.64 1.57
CA PRO A 60 7.79 10.48 2.06
C PRO A 60 6.44 9.74 2.07
N ILE A 61 6.44 8.44 2.39
CA ILE A 61 5.24 7.63 2.51
C ILE A 61 4.46 8.02 3.78
N PRO A 62 3.14 8.27 3.70
CA PRO A 62 2.39 8.70 4.88
C PRO A 62 2.37 7.63 5.97
N PRO A 63 2.56 8.02 7.24
CA PRO A 63 2.45 7.10 8.35
C PRO A 63 1.02 6.53 8.45
N GLY A 64 0.92 5.31 8.95
CA GLY A 64 -0.34 4.62 9.10
C GLY A 64 -0.19 3.12 9.21
N THR A 65 -1.30 2.47 9.50
CA THR A 65 -1.39 1.01 9.44
C THR A 65 -2.18 0.61 8.21
N TYR A 66 -1.58 -0.20 7.35
CA TYR A 66 -2.16 -0.68 6.11
C TYR A 66 -2.34 -2.20 6.20
N ARG A 67 -3.45 -2.73 5.68
CA ARG A 67 -3.78 -4.15 5.75
C ARG A 67 -4.29 -4.68 4.42
N VAL A 68 -3.85 -5.87 4.07
CA VAL A 68 -4.36 -6.65 2.95
C VAL A 68 -4.65 -8.08 3.42
N ARG A 69 -5.69 -8.69 2.85
CA ARG A 69 -5.99 -10.11 3.02
C ARG A 69 -5.79 -10.80 1.68
N ILE A 70 -5.01 -11.87 1.70
CA ILE A 70 -4.68 -12.71 0.56
C ILE A 70 -5.05 -14.15 0.93
N THR A 71 -5.93 -14.78 0.15
CA THR A 71 -6.27 -16.20 0.34
C THR A 71 -5.38 -17.10 -0.51
N ALA A 72 -5.32 -18.38 -0.17
CA ALA A 72 -4.61 -19.35 -1.00
C ALA A 72 -5.23 -19.45 -2.41
N GLN A 73 -6.55 -19.39 -2.52
CA GLN A 73 -7.25 -19.41 -3.81
C GLN A 73 -6.85 -18.20 -4.68
N GLU A 74 -6.73 -17.01 -4.09
CA GLU A 74 -6.33 -15.82 -4.83
C GLU A 74 -4.91 -15.93 -5.39
N LEU A 75 -4.00 -16.62 -4.70
CA LEU A 75 -2.67 -16.92 -5.22
C LEU A 75 -2.74 -17.92 -6.38
N VAL A 76 -3.56 -18.98 -6.25
CA VAL A 76 -3.80 -19.94 -7.34
C VAL A 76 -4.37 -19.25 -8.58
N ASP A 77 -5.33 -18.35 -8.41
CA ASP A 77 -6.00 -17.64 -9.50
C ASP A 77 -5.04 -16.77 -10.31
N VAL A 78 -3.97 -16.27 -9.69
CA VAL A 78 -2.92 -15.47 -10.36
C VAL A 78 -1.69 -16.29 -10.77
N GLY A 79 -1.74 -17.62 -10.61
CA GLY A 79 -0.63 -18.52 -10.95
C GLY A 79 0.55 -18.46 -9.97
N ALA A 80 0.37 -17.92 -8.76
CA ALA A 80 1.36 -17.95 -7.69
C ALA A 80 1.26 -19.28 -6.93
N PHE A 81 2.27 -20.14 -7.09
CA PHE A 81 2.23 -21.53 -6.62
C PHE A 81 2.74 -21.75 -5.19
N ASP A 82 3.18 -20.72 -4.46
CA ASP A 82 3.82 -20.96 -3.18
C ASP A 82 2.83 -21.22 -2.03
N GLY A 83 1.60 -20.70 -2.07
CA GLY A 83 0.62 -20.76 -0.97
C GLY A 83 1.08 -20.02 0.31
N GLN A 84 2.39 -19.85 0.46
CA GLN A 84 3.08 -19.21 1.57
C GLN A 84 2.70 -17.74 1.70
N SER A 85 2.43 -17.06 0.59
CA SER A 85 2.07 -15.65 0.63
C SER A 85 0.62 -15.40 1.11
N ALA A 86 -0.17 -16.45 1.35
CA ALA A 86 -1.52 -16.31 1.89
C ALA A 86 -1.44 -15.82 3.34
N GLY A 87 -2.38 -14.96 3.72
CA GLY A 87 -2.38 -14.33 5.03
C GLY A 87 -3.12 -12.99 5.05
N THR A 88 -3.38 -12.53 6.27
CA THR A 88 -3.73 -11.13 6.55
C THR A 88 -2.45 -10.42 6.92
N TRP A 89 -1.92 -9.66 5.96
CA TRP A 89 -0.70 -8.88 6.12
C TRP A 89 -1.04 -7.50 6.63
N THR A 90 -0.32 -7.03 7.64
CA THR A 90 -0.47 -5.69 8.22
C THR A 90 0.89 -5.00 8.23
N LEU A 91 0.99 -3.90 7.49
CA LEU A 91 2.18 -3.06 7.36
C LEU A 91 1.95 -1.77 8.15
N THR A 92 2.75 -1.56 9.20
CA THR A 92 2.74 -0.32 9.98
C THR A 92 3.93 0.53 9.55
N LEU A 93 3.68 1.78 9.17
CA LEU A 93 4.68 2.75 8.73
C LEU A 93 4.69 3.98 9.65
N GLY A 94 5.87 4.41 10.06
CA GLY A 94 6.02 5.62 10.86
C GLY A 94 7.48 5.91 11.23
N GLN A 95 7.83 7.20 11.32
CA GLN A 95 9.16 7.66 11.76
C GLN A 95 10.35 6.99 11.02
N GLY A 96 10.20 6.73 9.72
CA GLY A 96 11.24 6.11 8.91
C GLY A 96 11.43 4.62 9.16
N ARG A 97 10.48 3.98 9.84
CA ARG A 97 10.48 2.57 10.17
C ARG A 97 9.24 1.88 9.62
N TYR A 98 9.37 0.58 9.44
CA TYR A 98 8.25 -0.29 9.14
C TYR A 98 8.23 -1.51 10.05
N GLN A 99 7.03 -2.05 10.24
CA GLN A 99 6.80 -3.35 10.83
C GLN A 99 5.78 -4.09 9.97
N LEU A 100 6.13 -5.27 9.49
CA LEU A 100 5.25 -6.16 8.77
C LEU A 100 4.85 -7.33 9.67
N HIS A 101 3.56 -7.55 9.76
CA HIS A 101 2.95 -8.61 10.53
C HIS A 101 2.08 -9.48 9.63
N CYS A 102 2.04 -10.79 9.89
CA CYS A 102 1.15 -11.70 9.20
C CYS A 102 0.32 -12.53 10.18
N ALA A 103 -0.98 -12.60 9.92
CA ALA A 103 -1.90 -13.51 10.58
C ALA A 103 -2.48 -14.50 9.57
N ARG A 104 -2.56 -15.77 9.94
CA ARG A 104 -3.18 -16.79 9.09
C ARG A 104 -4.65 -16.48 8.85
N VAL A 105 -5.08 -16.70 7.62
CA VAL A 105 -6.46 -16.63 7.13
C VAL A 105 -7.18 -17.96 7.32
N GLU A 106 -6.48 -19.08 7.25
CA GLU A 106 -7.02 -20.44 7.38
C GLU A 106 -6.16 -21.23 8.37
N LYS A 107 -6.79 -22.12 9.14
CA LYS A 107 -6.16 -22.80 10.28
C LYS A 107 -5.13 -23.86 9.86
N ASP A 108 -5.35 -24.49 8.70
CA ASP A 108 -4.67 -25.72 8.30
C ASP A 108 -3.88 -25.60 6.99
N SER A 109 -3.61 -24.38 6.52
CA SER A 109 -2.74 -24.16 5.35
C SER A 109 -1.42 -23.52 5.75
N GLU A 110 -0.36 -23.81 4.99
CA GLU A 110 0.90 -23.06 5.07
C GLU A 110 0.61 -21.62 4.59
N GLN A 111 0.89 -20.64 5.44
CA GLN A 111 0.57 -19.23 5.27
C GLN A 111 1.67 -18.39 5.93
N CYS A 112 1.76 -17.11 5.57
CA CYS A 112 2.71 -16.16 6.15
C CYS A 112 4.20 -16.48 5.90
N GLY A 113 4.55 -17.04 4.74
CA GLY A 113 5.91 -17.04 4.24
C GLY A 113 6.83 -18.13 4.79
N ASN A 114 6.31 -19.21 5.36
CA ASN A 114 7.10 -20.31 5.92
C ASN A 114 8.13 -19.87 6.99
N SER A 115 7.73 -18.99 7.91
CA SER A 115 8.54 -18.57 9.05
C SER A 115 8.65 -19.64 10.14
N ALA A 116 9.07 -20.85 9.77
CA ALA A 116 9.27 -21.97 10.69
C ALA A 116 10.21 -21.61 11.84
N ASP A 117 11.17 -20.70 11.60
CA ASP A 117 12.14 -20.23 12.59
C ASP A 117 11.52 -19.28 13.64
N LEU A 118 10.38 -18.64 13.35
CA LEU A 118 9.78 -17.60 14.21
C LEU A 118 8.55 -18.09 15.00
N GLY A 119 8.23 -19.39 14.92
CA GLY A 119 7.15 -20.03 15.68
C GLY A 119 5.78 -19.89 15.01
N ALA A 120 4.99 -20.96 15.06
CA ALA A 120 3.73 -21.11 14.33
C ALA A 120 2.53 -20.29 14.88
N ASN A 121 2.78 -19.25 15.66
CA ASN A 121 1.71 -18.53 16.36
C ASN A 121 1.02 -17.49 15.48
N SER A 122 -0.30 -17.35 15.66
CA SER A 122 -1.13 -16.34 15.02
C SER A 122 -0.66 -14.95 15.43
N GLY A 123 -0.21 -14.17 14.46
CA GLY A 123 0.08 -12.75 14.66
C GLY A 123 1.56 -12.44 14.90
N MET A 124 2.40 -12.98 14.04
CA MET A 124 3.84 -12.86 14.15
C MET A 124 4.33 -11.66 13.36
N VAL A 125 5.35 -10.98 13.89
CA VAL A 125 6.07 -9.94 13.16
C VAL A 125 7.07 -10.61 12.24
N VAL A 126 6.82 -10.58 10.94
CA VAL A 126 7.68 -11.23 9.95
C VAL A 126 8.89 -10.36 9.61
N GLU A 127 8.72 -9.03 9.64
CA GLU A 127 9.79 -8.10 9.31
C GLU A 127 9.68 -6.81 10.14
N VAL A 128 10.81 -6.32 10.61
CA VAL A 128 11.01 -4.97 11.15
C VAL A 128 12.16 -4.36 10.40
N GLY A 129 12.12 -3.05 10.16
CA GLY A 129 13.24 -2.38 9.53
C GLY A 129 13.06 -0.89 9.35
N THR A 130 13.90 -0.31 8.51
CA THR A 130 13.84 1.10 8.12
C THR A 130 13.32 1.24 6.71
N THR A 131 12.75 2.41 6.44
CA THR A 131 12.26 2.81 5.11
C THR A 131 13.16 3.86 4.51
N ALA A 132 13.50 3.72 3.24
CA ALA A 132 14.20 4.72 2.45
C ALA A 132 13.54 4.90 1.08
N GLY A 133 13.88 5.96 0.36
CA GLY A 133 13.39 6.19 -0.99
C GLY A 133 12.90 7.60 -1.25
N ASP A 134 11.97 7.72 -2.18
CA ASP A 134 11.45 8.98 -2.71
C ASP A 134 9.91 8.91 -2.91
N ALA A 135 9.35 9.91 -3.60
CA ALA A 135 7.91 10.04 -3.83
C ALA A 135 7.26 8.89 -4.63
N SER A 136 8.06 8.01 -5.21
CA SER A 136 7.63 6.90 -6.08
C SER A 136 8.24 5.56 -5.71
N THR A 137 9.41 5.56 -5.04
CA THR A 137 10.14 4.34 -4.66
C THR A 137 10.20 4.18 -3.14
N LEU A 138 9.93 2.98 -2.66
CA LEU A 138 10.05 2.57 -1.26
C LEU A 138 11.06 1.44 -1.16
N TRP A 139 12.09 1.62 -0.35
CA TRP A 139 13.01 0.60 0.08
C TRP A 139 12.63 0.11 1.48
N LEU A 140 12.54 -1.21 1.62
CA LEU A 140 12.39 -1.89 2.91
C LEU A 140 13.74 -2.51 3.27
N VAL A 141 14.39 -1.95 4.30
CA VAL A 141 15.70 -2.41 4.78
C VAL A 141 15.48 -3.24 6.03
N TYR A 142 15.58 -4.56 5.88
CA TYR A 142 15.30 -5.53 6.95
C TYR A 142 16.32 -5.45 8.10
N ASP A 143 15.80 -5.33 9.32
CA ASP A 143 16.53 -5.37 10.59
C ASP A 143 16.17 -6.67 11.33
N GLN A 144 17.03 -7.68 11.12
CA GLN A 144 16.84 -9.01 11.68
C GLN A 144 16.87 -9.01 13.21
N ALA A 145 17.78 -8.25 13.81
CA ALA A 145 17.92 -8.17 15.26
C ALA A 145 16.64 -7.59 15.89
N SER A 146 16.10 -6.51 15.34
CA SER A 146 14.83 -5.94 15.79
C SER A 146 13.66 -6.93 15.61
N THR A 147 13.62 -7.65 14.49
CA THR A 147 12.56 -8.64 14.22
C THR A 147 12.58 -9.76 15.26
N PHE A 148 13.76 -10.30 15.59
CA PHE A 148 13.89 -11.35 16.60
C PHE A 148 13.58 -10.85 18.01
N ALA A 149 14.01 -9.63 18.35
CA ALA A 149 13.70 -9.01 19.63
C ALA A 149 12.19 -8.84 19.84
N VAL A 150 11.46 -8.37 18.82
CA VAL A 150 9.99 -8.17 18.89
C VAL A 150 9.24 -9.49 19.03
N ASN A 151 9.73 -10.57 18.41
CA ASN A 151 9.11 -11.89 18.53
C ASN A 151 9.58 -12.67 19.78
N HIS A 152 10.40 -12.08 20.66
CA HIS A 152 10.97 -12.76 21.84
C HIS A 152 11.67 -14.09 21.50
N CYS A 153 12.35 -14.15 20.34
CA CYS A 153 12.99 -15.37 19.89
C CYS A 153 14.43 -15.48 20.41
N ASP A 154 14.59 -15.92 21.66
CA ASP A 154 15.90 -16.05 22.32
C ASP A 154 16.81 -17.13 21.71
N ARG A 155 16.24 -18.04 20.91
CA ARG A 155 16.95 -19.14 20.22
C ARG A 155 17.08 -18.96 18.71
N CYS A 156 16.53 -17.88 18.15
CA CYS A 156 16.72 -17.58 16.74
C CYS A 156 18.16 -17.14 16.52
N ASN A 157 18.86 -17.76 15.57
CA ASN A 157 20.23 -17.39 15.26
C ASN A 157 20.25 -16.19 14.29
N PRO A 158 20.68 -14.98 14.72
CA PRO A 158 20.71 -13.79 13.86
C PRO A 158 21.78 -13.83 12.77
N THR A 159 22.67 -14.83 12.74
CA THR A 159 23.84 -14.80 11.86
C THR A 159 23.64 -15.40 10.47
N ASN A 160 22.50 -16.04 10.17
CA ASN A 160 22.35 -16.84 8.95
C ASN A 160 21.31 -16.35 7.92
N ARG A 161 20.56 -15.26 8.17
CA ARG A 161 19.54 -14.76 7.22
C ARG A 161 19.40 -13.24 7.20
N GLN A 162 20.49 -12.52 6.94
CA GLN A 162 20.33 -11.11 6.53
C GLN A 162 19.69 -11.10 5.14
N LEU A 163 18.43 -10.67 5.06
CA LEU A 163 17.78 -10.44 3.78
C LEU A 163 18.40 -9.20 3.13
N PRO A 164 18.72 -9.26 1.82
CA PRO A 164 19.10 -8.04 1.11
C PRO A 164 17.93 -7.06 1.14
N PRO A 165 18.19 -5.75 1.14
CA PRO A 165 17.13 -4.78 0.99
C PRO A 165 16.43 -4.98 -0.35
N TYR A 166 15.15 -4.68 -0.37
CA TYR A 166 14.34 -4.74 -1.59
C TYR A 166 13.54 -3.45 -1.74
N ARG A 167 13.24 -3.10 -2.99
CA ARG A 167 12.53 -1.88 -3.35
C ARG A 167 11.21 -2.22 -4.04
N LEU A 168 10.25 -1.32 -3.88
CA LEU A 168 8.93 -1.36 -4.46
C LEU A 168 8.63 0.01 -5.03
N ASP A 169 7.85 0.06 -6.10
CA ASP A 169 7.16 1.28 -6.48
C ASP A 169 5.95 1.44 -5.55
N TRP A 170 5.70 2.65 -5.08
CA TRP A 170 4.55 2.94 -4.22
C TRP A 170 3.74 4.13 -4.72
N SER A 171 2.45 4.10 -4.44
CA SER A 171 1.53 5.21 -4.67
C SER A 171 0.35 5.12 -3.71
N LEU A 172 -0.48 6.16 -3.68
CA LEU A 172 -1.73 6.17 -2.93
C LEU A 172 -2.91 6.30 -3.89
N GLU A 173 -3.90 5.44 -3.71
CA GLU A 173 -5.20 5.55 -4.34
C GLU A 173 -6.21 5.93 -3.25
N GLY A 174 -6.44 7.24 -3.10
CA GLY A 174 -7.12 7.76 -1.91
C GLY A 174 -6.28 7.51 -0.66
N ASN A 175 -6.78 6.68 0.25
CA ASN A 175 -6.05 6.29 1.47
C ASN A 175 -5.38 4.91 1.36
N ASP A 176 -5.56 4.22 0.23
CA ASP A 176 -5.04 2.87 0.06
C ASP A 176 -3.62 2.92 -0.50
N LEU A 177 -2.75 2.12 0.09
CA LEU A 177 -1.36 1.99 -0.33
C LEU A 177 -1.25 0.95 -1.45
N VAL A 178 -0.76 1.37 -2.61
CA VAL A 178 -0.50 0.50 -3.75
C VAL A 178 0.99 0.29 -3.86
N LEU A 179 1.42 -0.97 -3.81
CA LEU A 179 2.82 -1.39 -3.96
C LEU A 179 2.97 -2.21 -5.23
N LYS A 180 4.03 -1.99 -6.02
CA LYS A 180 4.27 -2.66 -7.30
C LYS A 180 5.76 -2.93 -7.51
N ASN A 181 6.08 -3.69 -8.55
CA ASN A 181 7.45 -3.85 -9.07
C ASN A 181 8.48 -4.22 -8.00
N VAL A 182 8.16 -5.24 -7.21
CA VAL A 182 9.05 -5.67 -6.12
C VAL A 182 10.36 -6.19 -6.71
N TRP A 183 11.45 -5.53 -6.36
CA TRP A 183 12.79 -5.89 -6.77
C TRP A 183 13.64 -6.21 -5.54
N SER A 184 14.31 -7.36 -5.56
CA SER A 184 15.28 -7.74 -4.52
C SER A 184 16.66 -7.99 -5.13
N ALA A 185 17.72 -7.61 -4.40
CA ALA A 185 19.08 -7.82 -4.89
C ALA A 185 19.46 -9.32 -5.00
N SER A 186 18.79 -10.20 -4.26
CA SER A 186 18.93 -11.66 -4.38
C SER A 186 18.30 -12.23 -5.65
N GLY A 187 17.57 -11.44 -6.43
CA GLY A 187 16.79 -11.92 -7.57
C GLY A 187 15.59 -12.77 -7.16
N TYR A 188 15.22 -12.78 -5.87
CA TYR A 188 13.96 -13.34 -5.41
C TYR A 188 12.82 -12.59 -6.13
N ASN A 189 11.97 -13.34 -6.83
CA ASN A 189 10.90 -12.84 -7.72
C ASN A 189 11.34 -12.07 -8.98
N LYS A 190 12.61 -12.20 -9.45
CA LYS A 190 13.08 -11.49 -10.66
C LYS A 190 12.23 -11.74 -11.92
N ASP A 191 11.58 -12.90 -12.01
CA ASP A 191 10.79 -13.31 -13.18
C ASP A 191 9.28 -13.07 -12.97
N LEU A 192 8.82 -12.77 -11.76
CA LEU A 192 7.41 -12.56 -11.39
C LEU A 192 7.25 -11.50 -10.27
N PRO A 193 7.68 -10.23 -10.48
CA PRO A 193 7.70 -9.20 -9.44
C PRO A 193 6.30 -8.76 -8.96
N GLU A 194 5.25 -9.11 -9.70
CA GLU A 194 3.84 -8.78 -9.43
C GLU A 194 3.11 -9.87 -8.61
N LEU A 195 3.74 -11.02 -8.38
CA LEU A 195 3.11 -12.17 -7.70
C LEU A 195 3.67 -12.37 -6.30
N ASN A 196 3.53 -11.36 -5.44
CA ASN A 196 3.89 -11.46 -4.02
C ASN A 196 2.88 -10.76 -3.12
N ASN A 197 3.04 -10.97 -1.81
CA ASN A 197 2.18 -10.42 -0.76
C ASN A 197 2.09 -8.88 -0.75
N TYR A 198 3.04 -8.17 -1.37
CA TYR A 198 3.01 -6.70 -1.45
C TYR A 198 2.17 -6.18 -2.61
N SER A 199 2.30 -6.81 -3.79
CA SER A 199 1.85 -6.23 -5.06
C SER A 199 0.53 -6.77 -5.59
N LEU A 200 0.00 -7.84 -4.99
CA LEU A 200 -1.23 -8.48 -5.46
C LEU A 200 -2.45 -7.55 -5.43
N LYS A 201 -2.55 -6.68 -4.41
CA LYS A 201 -3.72 -5.81 -4.18
C LYS A 201 -3.34 -4.52 -3.45
N PRO A 202 -4.13 -3.45 -3.58
CA PRO A 202 -4.04 -2.29 -2.71
C PRO A 202 -4.25 -2.65 -1.23
N TRP A 203 -3.45 -2.04 -0.36
CA TRP A 203 -3.52 -2.20 1.08
C TRP A 203 -4.41 -1.12 1.69
N LYS A 204 -5.42 -1.55 2.44
CA LYS A 204 -6.39 -0.64 3.06
C LYS A 204 -5.81 -0.01 4.31
N LYS A 205 -5.88 1.32 4.45
CA LYS A 205 -5.53 2.00 5.70
C LYS A 205 -6.59 1.70 6.77
N ILE A 206 -6.15 1.31 7.97
CA ILE A 206 -7.03 0.87 9.08
C ILE A 206 -6.80 1.63 10.40
N GLY A 207 -5.93 2.65 10.39
CA GLY A 207 -5.57 3.49 11.53
C GLY A 207 -4.63 4.61 11.11
#